data_AF-A0A3D2F5B6-F1
#
_entry.id   AF-A0A3D2F5B6-F1
#
_cell.length_a   1.000
_cell.length_b   1.000
_cell.length_c   1.000
_cell.angle_alpha   90.00
_cell.angle_beta   90.00
_cell.angle_gamma   90.00
#
_symmetry.space_group_name_H-M   'P 1'
#
loop_
_entity.id
_entity.type
_entity.pdbx_description
1 polymer ?
#
loop_
_entity_poly.entity_id
_entity_poly.type
_entity_poly.pdbx_seq_one_letter_code
_entity_poly.pdbx_strand_id
1 'polypeptide(L)'
;MSLFKYLLILPFLALTACGFTPVYGTDGSANVLLNSVLVQEPKTRDSYLLTRQLEKRLGRAADPRFDLGVSVSTSLKALGIDSIGNINQYNLLGTAQYTLRDTQTGL
;
A
#
# COMPACT_ATOMS: atom_id res chain seq x y z
N MET A 1 43.69 27.78 -12.21
CA MET A 1 43.07 26.84 -13.18
C MET A 1 42.53 25.55 -12.57
N SER A 2 42.93 25.12 -11.35
CA SER A 2 42.37 23.91 -10.72
C SER A 2 41.01 24.13 -10.03
N LEU A 3 40.76 25.32 -9.45
CA LEU A 3 39.56 25.61 -8.66
C LEU A 3 38.24 25.59 -9.48
N PHE A 4 38.29 26.07 -10.73
CA PHE A 4 37.11 26.12 -11.63
C PHE A 4 36.64 24.73 -12.05
N LYS A 5 37.53 23.73 -12.02
CA LYS A 5 37.23 22.34 -12.38
C LYS A 5 36.38 21.63 -11.31
N TYR A 6 36.55 22.00 -10.03
CA TYR A 6 35.74 21.46 -8.92
C TYR A 6 34.34 22.09 -8.87
N LEU A 7 34.22 23.37 -9.26
CA LEU A 7 32.92 24.07 -9.30
C LEU A 7 31.93 23.42 -10.29
N LEU A 8 32.43 22.76 -11.33
CA LEU A 8 31.61 22.12 -12.38
C LEU A 8 31.08 20.72 -11.98
N ILE A 9 31.63 20.10 -10.92
CA ILE A 9 31.24 18.77 -10.44
C ILE A 9 30.11 18.86 -9.37
N LEU A 10 30.02 20.00 -8.67
CA LEU A 10 29.02 20.27 -7.64
C LEU A 10 27.55 20.07 -8.10
N PRO A 11 27.12 20.49 -9.30
CA PRO A 11 25.72 20.30 -9.71
C PRO A 11 25.39 18.82 -9.96
N PHE A 12 26.32 17.99 -10.44
CA PHE A 12 26.10 16.55 -10.66
C PHE A 12 25.83 15.78 -9.35
N LEU A 13 26.43 16.22 -8.24
CA LEU A 13 26.15 15.66 -6.91
C LEU A 13 24.75 16.03 -6.39
N ALA A 14 24.18 17.15 -6.86
CA ALA A 14 22.82 17.55 -6.49
C ALA A 14 21.73 16.72 -7.20
N LEU A 15 22.04 16.07 -8.34
CA LEU A 15 21.06 15.23 -9.06
C LEU A 15 20.77 13.89 -8.38
N THR A 16 21.64 13.39 -7.50
CA THR A 16 21.41 12.14 -6.75
C THR A 16 20.84 12.36 -5.35
N ALA A 17 20.64 13.61 -4.93
CA ALA A 17 20.42 14.00 -3.54
C ALA A 17 19.11 13.49 -2.91
N CYS A 18 18.14 13.02 -3.71
CA CYS A 18 16.91 12.44 -3.16
C CYS A 18 17.03 10.95 -2.84
N GLY A 19 17.95 10.22 -3.47
CA GLY A 19 18.24 8.80 -3.15
C GLY A 19 17.06 7.83 -3.29
N PHE A 20 15.92 8.24 -3.86
CA PHE A 20 14.75 7.39 -4.00
C PHE A 20 14.94 6.34 -5.10
N THR A 21 14.78 5.07 -4.75
CA THR A 21 14.71 3.96 -5.70
C THR A 21 13.24 3.58 -5.94
N PRO A 22 12.79 3.41 -7.18
CA PRO A 22 11.41 2.99 -7.46
C PRO A 22 11.12 1.61 -6.88
N VAL A 23 10.14 1.51 -5.98
CA VAL A 23 9.80 0.24 -5.31
C VAL A 23 9.32 -0.86 -6.29
N TYR A 24 8.74 -0.46 -7.43
CA TYR A 24 8.26 -1.33 -8.51
C TYR A 24 9.19 -1.33 -9.74
N GLY A 25 10.43 -0.84 -9.62
CA GLY A 25 11.43 -0.92 -10.68
C GLY A 25 11.97 -2.34 -10.87
N THR A 26 12.86 -2.55 -11.84
CA THR A 26 13.44 -3.87 -12.18
C THR A 26 14.06 -4.59 -10.98
N ASP A 27 14.72 -3.85 -10.09
CA ASP A 27 15.33 -4.34 -8.84
C ASP A 27 14.64 -3.78 -7.59
N GLY A 28 13.37 -3.38 -7.73
CA GLY A 28 12.57 -2.80 -6.65
C GLY A 28 12.18 -3.84 -5.60
N SER A 29 12.14 -3.43 -4.32
CA SER A 29 11.84 -4.33 -3.21
C SER A 29 10.41 -4.90 -3.23
N ALA A 30 9.45 -4.27 -3.94
CA ALA A 30 8.10 -4.79 -4.06
C ALA A 30 7.99 -6.01 -4.97
N ASN A 31 9.00 -6.29 -5.81
CA ASN A 31 8.98 -7.40 -6.76
C ASN A 31 8.77 -8.76 -6.08
N VAL A 32 9.17 -8.90 -4.81
CA VAL A 32 8.93 -10.11 -4.02
C VAL A 32 7.43 -10.40 -3.80
N LEU A 33 6.57 -9.37 -3.81
CA LEU A 33 5.12 -9.49 -3.59
C LEU A 33 4.30 -9.55 -4.90
N LEU A 34 4.90 -9.18 -6.03
CA LEU A 34 4.20 -9.19 -7.31
C LEU A 34 4.00 -10.62 -7.80
N ASN A 35 2.76 -10.98 -8.13
CA ASN A 35 2.31 -12.29 -8.56
C ASN A 35 2.68 -13.44 -7.61
N SER A 36 2.91 -13.15 -6.33
CA SER A 36 3.32 -14.13 -5.31
C SER A 36 2.44 -14.13 -4.07
N VAL A 37 1.49 -13.19 -3.97
CA VAL A 37 0.57 -13.05 -2.84
C VAL A 37 -0.81 -13.59 -3.22
N LEU A 38 -1.30 -14.56 -2.44
CA LEU A 38 -2.69 -14.97 -2.42
C LEU A 38 -3.45 -14.09 -1.44
N VAL A 39 -4.51 -13.41 -1.87
CA VAL A 39 -5.40 -12.69 -0.97
C VAL A 39 -6.55 -13.60 -0.59
N GLN A 40 -6.79 -13.78 0.71
CA GLN A 40 -7.85 -14.66 1.21
C GLN A 40 -9.24 -14.22 0.70
N GLU A 41 -10.13 -15.20 0.57
CA GLU A 41 -11.47 -15.00 0.03
C GLU A 41 -12.25 -13.95 0.83
N PRO A 42 -12.77 -12.89 0.17
CA PRO A 42 -13.52 -11.85 0.85
C PRO A 42 -14.93 -12.34 1.23
N LYS A 43 -15.36 -12.02 2.44
CA LYS A 43 -16.68 -12.43 2.98
C LYS A 43 -17.74 -11.32 2.94
N THR A 44 -17.34 -10.10 2.58
CA THR A 44 -18.21 -8.91 2.57
C THR A 44 -17.96 -8.06 1.33
N ARG A 45 -18.87 -7.16 1.01
CA ARG A 45 -18.69 -6.22 -0.12
C ARG A 45 -17.44 -5.36 0.04
N ASP A 46 -17.17 -4.85 1.23
CA ASP A 46 -16.02 -3.98 1.47
C ASP A 46 -14.69 -4.76 1.36
N SER A 47 -14.64 -5.97 1.90
CA SER A 47 -13.47 -6.84 1.72
C SER A 47 -13.29 -7.25 0.26
N TYR A 48 -14.36 -7.47 -0.50
CA TYR A 48 -14.28 -7.74 -1.94
C TYR A 48 -13.66 -6.59 -2.73
N LEU A 49 -14.08 -5.35 -2.46
CA LEU A 49 -13.53 -4.18 -3.12
C LEU A 49 -12.03 -4.02 -2.82
N LEU A 50 -11.62 -4.27 -1.58
CA LEU A 50 -10.22 -4.24 -1.19
C LEU A 50 -9.42 -5.35 -1.87
N THR A 51 -9.90 -6.60 -1.83
CA THR A 51 -9.26 -7.75 -2.50
C THR A 51 -9.06 -7.49 -3.98
N ARG A 52 -10.09 -7.00 -4.68
CA ARG A 52 -10.01 -6.64 -6.10
C ARG A 52 -8.91 -5.61 -6.39
N GLN A 53 -8.74 -4.61 -5.54
CA GLN A 53 -7.72 -3.58 -5.71
C GLN A 53 -6.32 -4.10 -5.38
N LEU A 54 -6.19 -4.97 -4.38
CA LEU A 54 -4.93 -5.64 -4.04
C LEU A 54 -4.48 -6.54 -5.19
N GLU A 55 -5.34 -7.41 -5.71
CA GLU A 55 -5.05 -8.25 -6.88
C GLU A 55 -4.72 -7.42 -8.12
N LYS A 56 -5.35 -6.26 -8.32
CA LYS A 56 -5.03 -5.38 -9.44
C LYS A 56 -3.60 -4.82 -9.35
N ARG A 57 -3.11 -4.57 -8.14
CA ARG A 57 -1.77 -3.98 -7.91
C ARG A 57 -0.68 -5.04 -7.79
N LEU A 58 -0.96 -6.11 -7.06
CA LEU A 58 0.00 -7.19 -6.81
C LEU A 58 -0.02 -8.24 -7.91
N GLY A 59 -1.11 -8.34 -8.68
CA GLY A 59 -1.35 -9.45 -9.59
C GLY A 59 -2.05 -10.62 -8.90
N ARG A 60 -2.38 -11.65 -9.69
CA ARG A 60 -2.96 -12.90 -9.19
C ARG A 60 -1.91 -13.99 -9.27
N ALA A 61 -1.45 -14.46 -8.11
CA ALA A 61 -0.44 -15.49 -8.03
C ALA A 61 -0.98 -16.85 -8.51
N ALA A 62 -0.26 -17.50 -9.42
CA ALA A 62 -0.54 -18.88 -9.81
C ALA A 62 0.09 -19.89 -8.83
N ASP A 63 1.25 -19.55 -8.27
CA ASP A 63 1.95 -20.30 -7.23
C ASP A 63 2.32 -19.34 -6.08
N PRO A 64 1.41 -19.13 -5.10
CA PRO A 64 1.58 -18.11 -4.08
C PRO A 64 2.58 -18.53 -3.01
N ARG A 65 3.59 -17.68 -2.79
CA ARG A 65 4.50 -17.78 -1.65
C ARG A 65 3.93 -17.16 -0.38
N PHE A 66 3.07 -16.15 -0.51
CA PHE A 66 2.50 -15.46 0.64
C PHE A 66 0.99 -15.62 0.68
N ASP A 67 0.45 -15.83 1.88
CA ASP A 67 -0.97 -15.81 2.17
C ASP A 67 -1.33 -14.52 2.93
N LEU A 68 -2.22 -13.71 2.35
CA LEU A 68 -2.65 -12.43 2.89
C LEU A 68 -4.10 -12.52 3.38
N GLY A 69 -4.26 -12.59 4.69
CA GLY A 69 -5.54 -12.42 5.35
C GLY A 69 -5.85 -10.95 5.59
N VAL A 70 -7.07 -10.50 5.24
CA VAL A 70 -7.52 -9.13 5.48
C VAL A 70 -8.95 -9.12 6.03
N SER A 71 -9.16 -8.39 7.12
CA SER A 71 -10.46 -8.14 7.71
C SER A 71 -10.75 -6.65 7.68
N VAL A 72 -11.88 -6.27 7.06
CA VAL A 72 -12.31 -4.89 6.90
C VAL A 72 -13.53 -4.63 7.76
N SER A 73 -13.50 -3.57 8.55
CA SER A 73 -14.66 -3.06 9.28
C SER A 73 -14.91 -1.60 8.94
N THR A 74 -16.18 -1.23 8.85
CA THR A 74 -16.62 0.15 8.61
C THR A 74 -17.61 0.59 9.68
N SER A 75 -17.58 1.86 10.04
CA SER A 75 -18.51 2.46 10.99
C SER A 75 -18.86 3.90 10.61
N LEU A 76 -20.07 4.33 10.96
CA LEU A 76 -20.51 5.70 10.77
C LEU A 76 -20.31 6.48 12.07
N LYS A 77 -19.67 7.64 11.96
CA LYS A 77 -19.51 8.59 13.06
C LYS A 77 -20.25 9.88 12.73
N ALA A 78 -21.23 10.25 13.55
CA ALA A 78 -21.91 11.53 13.43
C ALA A 78 -20.92 12.69 13.65
N LEU A 79 -21.04 13.74 12.83
CA LEU A 79 -20.18 14.92 12.90
C LEU A 79 -20.99 16.21 13.02
N GLY A 80 -21.93 16.42 12.10
CA GLY A 80 -22.74 17.63 12.07
C GLY A 80 -24.05 17.38 12.78
N ILE A 81 -24.15 17.83 14.03
CA ILE A 81 -25.40 17.80 14.82
C ILE A 81 -25.94 19.23 14.87
N ASP A 82 -27.17 19.45 14.42
CA ASP A 82 -27.81 20.76 14.51
C ASP A 82 -28.31 21.05 15.94
N SER A 83 -28.84 22.26 16.16
CA SER A 83 -29.30 22.70 17.48
C SER A 83 -30.51 21.94 18.04
N ILE A 84 -31.20 21.14 17.22
CA ILE A 84 -32.35 20.32 17.62
C ILE A 84 -32.03 18.81 17.59
N GLY A 85 -30.77 18.45 17.34
CA GLY A 85 -30.26 17.08 17.48
C GLY A 85 -30.28 16.24 16.19
N ASN A 86 -30.57 16.81 15.02
CA ASN A 86 -30.50 16.05 13.77
C ASN A 86 -29.05 15.91 13.29
N ILE A 87 -28.71 14.71 12.80
CA ILE A 87 -27.40 14.44 12.22
C ILE A 87 -27.47 14.71 10.71
N ASN A 88 -26.81 15.77 10.26
CA ASN A 88 -26.78 16.18 8.86
C ASN A 88 -25.55 15.66 8.11
N GLN A 89 -24.55 15.15 8.84
CA GLN A 89 -23.32 14.63 8.25
C GLN A 89 -22.74 13.48 9.06
N TYR A 90 -22.32 12.43 8.35
CA TYR A 90 -21.58 11.29 8.88
C TYR A 90 -20.20 11.18 8.23
N ASN A 91 -19.21 10.80 9.03
CA ASN A 91 -17.97 10.22 8.53
C ASN A 91 -18.12 8.70 8.42
N LEU A 92 -17.76 8.15 7.26
CA LEU A 92 -17.52 6.71 7.12
C LEU A 92 -16.07 6.43 7.50
N LEU A 93 -15.86 5.74 8.62
CA LEU A 93 -14.56 5.28 9.07
C LEU A 93 -14.37 3.83 8.60
N GLY A 94 -13.19 3.54 8.04
CA GLY A 94 -12.83 2.20 7.61
C GLY A 94 -11.50 1.76 8.22
N THR A 95 -11.45 0.53 8.72
CA THR A 95 -10.24 -0.09 9.28
C THR A 95 -10.00 -1.41 8.57
N ALA A 96 -8.75 -1.65 8.15
CA ALA A 96 -8.31 -2.93 7.60
C ALA A 96 -7.23 -3.52 8.50
N GLN A 97 -7.52 -4.68 9.10
CA GLN A 97 -6.54 -5.48 9.82
C GLN A 97 -6.02 -6.56 8.88
N TYR A 98 -4.72 -6.79 8.85
CA TYR A 98 -4.12 -7.73 7.91
C TYR A 98 -3.01 -8.57 8.55
N THR A 99 -2.81 -9.75 7.97
CA THR A 99 -1.70 -10.65 8.28
C THR A 99 -1.13 -11.16 6.97
N LEU A 100 0.19 -11.08 6.80
CA LEU A 100 0.89 -11.65 5.66
C LEU A 100 1.79 -12.78 6.17
N ARG A 101 1.58 -13.99 5.67
CA ARG A 101 2.31 -15.19 6.08
C ARG A 101 3.08 -15.77 4.91
N ASP A 102 4.34 -16.11 5.10
CA ASP A 102 5.13 -16.86 4.13
C ASP A 102 4.78 -18.36 4.25
N THR A 103 4.29 -18.96 3.16
CA THR A 103 3.84 -20.36 3.13
C THR A 103 4.98 -21.35 3.22
N GLN A 104 6.22 -20.93 2.92
CA GLN A 104 7.41 -21.78 2.97
C GLN A 104 8.00 -21.87 4.38
N THR A 105 8.03 -20.75 5.11
CA THR A 105 8.60 -20.69 6.46
C THR A 105 7.53 -20.80 7.55
N GLY A 106 6.27 -20.51 7.21
CA GLY A 106 5.14 -20.51 8.12
C GLY A 106 5.07 -19.29 9.04
N LEU A 107 6.01 -18.35 8.91
CA LEU A 107 6.09 -17.08 9.63
C LEU A 107 5.21 -15.99 9.02
#